data_AF-A0A844W9T6-F1
#
_entry.id   AF-A0A844W9T6-F1
#
_cell.length_a   1.000
_cell.length_b   1.000
_cell.length_c   1.000
_cell.angle_alpha   90.00
_cell.angle_beta   90.00
_cell.angle_gamma   90.00
#
_symmetry.space_group_name_H-M   'P 1'
#
loop_
_entity.id
_entity.type
_entity.pdbx_description
1 polymer ?
#
loop_
_entity_poly.entity_id
_entity_poly.type
_entity_poly.pdbx_seq_one_letter_code
_entity_poly.pdbx_strand_id
1 'polypeptide(L)'
;MPTPHHPSVAVRRTLRKLGSDIRDARRRRKLPMAVVAERAFTSRSTLQKIEAGDSNVGIGIYASVLQALGLLDGLGGIADISRDEIGQSLASANLPRRVHLKNKSGRSSRE
;
A
#
# COMPACT_ATOMS: atom_id res chain seq x y z
N MET A 1 16.51 4.62 21.33
CA MET A 1 15.26 5.43 21.30
C MET A 1 14.81 5.51 19.86
N PRO A 2 13.57 5.12 19.51
CA PRO A 2 13.05 5.40 18.17
C PRO A 2 13.02 6.92 17.97
N THR A 3 13.51 7.38 16.83
CA THR A 3 13.50 8.81 16.47
C THR A 3 12.06 9.31 16.38
N PRO A 4 11.74 10.49 16.96
CA PRO A 4 10.40 11.09 16.83
C PRO A 4 10.06 11.27 15.35
N HIS A 5 9.14 10.47 14.84
CA HIS A 5 8.71 10.60 13.45
C HIS A 5 7.74 11.78 13.36
N HIS A 6 8.20 12.89 12.79
CA HIS A 6 7.37 14.06 12.52
C HIS A 6 6.93 14.03 11.05
N PRO A 7 5.75 13.46 10.73
CA PRO A 7 5.30 13.41 9.34
C PRO A 7 5.07 14.84 8.83
N SER A 8 5.46 15.07 7.58
CA SER A 8 5.21 16.34 6.88
C SER A 8 3.71 16.63 6.80
N VAL A 9 3.37 17.89 6.52
CA VAL A 9 1.97 18.32 6.36
C VAL A 9 1.26 17.51 5.27
N ALA A 10 1.97 17.24 4.16
CA ALA A 10 1.45 16.41 3.06
C ALA A 10 1.11 14.99 3.54
N VAL A 11 2.01 14.34 4.28
CA VAL A 11 1.79 12.99 4.84
C VAL A 11 0.58 12.98 5.77
N ARG A 12 0.48 13.95 6.70
CA ARG A 12 -0.67 14.07 7.61
C ARG A 12 -1.99 14.26 6.85
N ARG A 13 -1.99 15.06 5.78
CA ARG A 13 -3.18 15.29 4.95
C ARG A 13 -3.61 14.01 4.24
N THR A 14 -2.67 13.26 3.66
CA THR A 14 -2.95 11.99 2.99
C THR A 14 -3.49 10.95 3.98
N LEU A 15 -2.89 10.83 5.17
CA LEU A 15 -3.38 9.91 6.20
C LEU A 15 -4.78 10.28 6.71
N ARG A 16 -5.08 11.58 6.89
CA ARG A 16 -6.43 12.05 7.25
C ARG A 16 -7.45 11.70 6.18
N LYS A 17 -7.09 11.88 4.91
CA LYS A 17 -7.96 11.47 3.79
C LYS A 17 -8.23 9.96 3.85
N LEU A 18 -7.18 9.14 3.98
CA LEU A 18 -7.30 7.70 4.11
C LEU A 18 -8.21 7.31 5.30
N GLY A 19 -8.01 7.92 6.47
CA GLY A 19 -8.85 7.71 7.64
C GLY A 19 -10.33 8.06 7.41
N SER A 20 -10.58 9.18 6.71
CA SER A 20 -11.93 9.57 6.30
C SER A 20 -12.56 8.56 5.34
N ASP A 21 -11.81 8.08 4.35
CA ASP A 21 -12.28 7.08 3.38
C ASP A 21 -12.60 5.76 4.08
N ILE A 22 -11.79 5.34 5.06
CA ILE A 22 -12.06 4.16 5.91
C ILE A 22 -13.35 4.34 6.71
N ARG A 23 -13.53 5.52 7.32
CA ARG A 23 -14.75 5.86 8.09
C ARG A 23 -16.00 5.81 7.21
N ASP A 24 -15.91 6.37 6.01
CA ASP A 24 -17.00 6.38 5.05
C ASP A 24 -17.31 4.98 4.55
N ALA A 25 -16.29 4.18 4.25
CA ALA A 25 -16.45 2.79 3.85
C ALA A 25 -17.14 1.95 4.94
N ARG A 26 -16.77 2.16 6.22
CA ARG A 26 -17.47 1.55 7.36
C ARG A 26 -18.93 1.98 7.46
N ARG A 27 -19.21 3.27 7.34
CA ARG A 27 -20.57 3.85 7.41
C ARG A 27 -21.47 3.37 6.28
N ARG A 28 -20.97 3.35 5.04
CA ARG A 28 -21.70 2.86 3.85
C ARG A 28 -22.10 1.38 4.00
N ARG A 29 -21.26 0.59 4.67
CA ARG A 29 -21.53 -0.82 5.00
C ARG A 29 -22.37 -1.02 6.27
N LYS A 30 -22.82 0.07 6.91
CA LYS A 30 -23.61 0.06 8.16
C LYS A 30 -22.93 -0.73 9.29
N LEU A 31 -21.60 -0.74 9.33
CA LEU A 31 -20.85 -1.50 10.34
C LEU A 31 -20.58 -0.63 11.59
N PRO A 32 -21.00 -1.06 12.79
CA PRO A 32 -20.61 -0.40 14.03
C PRO A 32 -19.09 -0.43 14.22
N MET A 33 -18.55 0.59 14.87
CA MET A 33 -17.11 0.69 15.15
C MET A 33 -16.61 -0.48 15.99
N ALA A 34 -17.42 -0.99 16.93
CA ALA A 34 -17.08 -2.15 17.75
C ALA A 34 -16.86 -3.41 16.89
N VAL A 35 -17.76 -3.67 15.93
CA VAL A 35 -17.69 -4.84 15.05
C VAL A 35 -16.45 -4.81 14.16
N VAL A 36 -16.10 -3.66 13.60
CA VAL A 36 -14.89 -3.55 12.76
C VAL A 36 -13.63 -3.68 13.61
N ALA A 37 -13.60 -3.08 14.80
CA ALA A 37 -12.46 -3.20 15.71
C ALA A 37 -12.22 -4.66 16.12
N GLU A 38 -13.30 -5.39 16.46
CA GLU A 38 -13.23 -6.81 16.78
C GLU A 38 -12.71 -7.66 15.61
N ARG A 39 -13.26 -7.48 14.41
CA ARG A 39 -12.80 -8.18 13.19
C ARG A 39 -11.35 -7.88 12.82
N ALA A 40 -10.86 -6.69 13.15
CA ALA A 40 -9.49 -6.26 12.92
C ALA A 40 -8.55 -6.59 14.11
N PHE A 41 -9.03 -7.33 15.11
CA PHE A 41 -8.29 -7.67 16.34
C PHE A 41 -7.68 -6.44 17.02
N THR A 42 -8.45 -5.35 17.09
CA THR A 42 -8.02 -4.08 17.69
C THR A 42 -9.10 -3.47 18.58
N SER A 43 -8.80 -2.33 19.21
CA SER A 43 -9.74 -1.64 20.09
C SER A 43 -10.52 -0.54 19.36
N ARG A 44 -11.66 -0.14 19.93
CA ARG A 44 -12.47 0.99 19.43
C ARG A 44 -11.66 2.29 19.40
N SER A 45 -10.80 2.52 20.40
CA SER A 45 -9.95 3.72 20.47
C SER A 45 -8.88 3.72 19.36
N THR A 46 -8.30 2.57 19.04
CA THR A 46 -7.35 2.46 17.92
C THR A 46 -8.05 2.68 16.58
N LEU A 47 -9.24 2.11 16.37
CA LEU A 47 -10.02 2.37 15.16
C LEU A 47 -10.39 3.86 15.02
N GLN A 48 -10.70 4.54 16.12
CA GLN A 48 -10.95 5.98 16.11
C GLN A 48 -9.70 6.79 15.69
N LYS A 49 -8.50 6.41 16.16
CA LYS A 49 -7.24 7.02 15.72
C LYS A 49 -6.96 6.79 14.24
N ILE A 50 -7.26 5.60 13.73
CA ILE A 50 -7.17 5.25 12.31
C ILE A 50 -8.09 6.14 11.48
N GLU A 51 -9.35 6.29 11.87
CA GLU A 51 -10.30 7.17 11.18
C GLU A 51 -9.89 8.64 11.22
N ALA A 52 -9.10 9.05 12.22
CA ALA A 52 -8.52 10.38 12.32
C ALA A 52 -7.21 10.55 11.51
N GLY A 53 -6.67 9.47 10.93
CA GLY A 53 -5.41 9.49 10.18
C GLY A 53 -4.16 9.61 11.06
N ASP A 54 -4.18 9.04 12.27
CA ASP A 54 -3.04 9.06 13.19
C ASP A 54 -1.86 8.25 12.63
N SER A 55 -0.72 8.92 12.44
CA SER A 55 0.51 8.32 11.94
C SER A 55 1.22 7.42 12.95
N ASN A 56 0.88 7.52 14.24
CA ASN A 56 1.49 6.70 15.29
C ASN A 56 0.91 5.28 15.32
N VAL A 57 -0.21 5.05 14.62
CA VAL A 57 -0.79 3.72 14.50
C VAL A 57 0.00 2.93 13.45
N GLY A 58 0.48 1.75 13.83
CA GLY A 58 1.28 0.90 12.95
C GLY A 58 0.53 0.48 11.68
N ILE A 59 1.24 0.39 10.56
CA ILE A 59 0.68 0.04 9.25
C ILE A 59 -0.03 -1.31 9.24
N GLY A 60 0.44 -2.28 10.03
CA GLY A 60 -0.22 -3.58 10.18
C GLY A 60 -1.65 -3.46 10.72
N ILE A 61 -1.92 -2.51 11.61
CA ILE A 61 -3.26 -2.29 12.16
C ILE A 61 -4.18 -1.63 11.12
N TYR A 62 -3.64 -0.69 10.33
CA TYR A 62 -4.35 -0.15 9.16
C TYR A 62 -4.73 -1.27 8.18
N ALA A 63 -3.79 -2.17 7.88
CA ALA A 63 -4.03 -3.33 7.01
C ALA A 63 -5.12 -4.26 7.58
N SER A 64 -5.10 -4.57 8.88
CA SER A 64 -6.15 -5.38 9.53
C SER A 64 -7.53 -4.73 9.44
N VAL A 65 -7.63 -3.41 9.61
CA VAL A 65 -8.91 -2.68 9.46
C VAL A 65 -9.38 -2.69 8.01
N LEU A 66 -8.48 -2.49 7.05
CA LEU A 66 -8.80 -2.60 5.63
C LEU A 66 -9.25 -4.01 5.26
N GLN A 67 -8.61 -5.05 5.80
CA GLN A 67 -9.05 -6.44 5.64
C GLN A 67 -10.45 -6.68 6.22
N ALA A 68 -10.72 -6.21 7.44
CA ALA A 68 -12.04 -6.31 8.08
C ALA A 68 -13.15 -5.60 7.27
N LEU A 69 -12.76 -4.62 6.45
CA LEU A 69 -13.62 -3.87 5.53
C LEU A 69 -13.62 -4.43 4.10
N GLY A 70 -12.84 -5.46 3.79
CA GLY A 70 -12.73 -6.01 2.42
C GLY A 70 -12.04 -5.05 1.44
N LEU A 71 -11.05 -4.30 1.90
CA LEU A 71 -10.27 -3.31 1.13
C LEU A 71 -8.77 -3.62 1.10
N LEU A 72 -8.34 -4.82 1.51
CA LEU A 72 -6.92 -5.17 1.61
C LEU A 72 -6.23 -5.17 0.25
N ASP A 73 -6.90 -5.64 -0.81
CA ASP A 73 -6.31 -5.69 -2.16
C ASP A 73 -5.86 -4.31 -2.65
N GLY A 74 -6.60 -3.26 -2.27
CA GLY A 74 -6.24 -1.89 -2.57
C GLY A 74 -4.90 -1.46 -1.95
N LEU A 75 -4.57 -1.97 -0.76
CA LEU A 75 -3.28 -1.74 -0.11
C LEU A 75 -2.14 -2.47 -0.83
N GLY A 76 -2.38 -3.70 -1.30
CA GLY A 76 -1.40 -4.48 -2.05
C GLY A 76 -1.03 -3.84 -3.39
N GLY A 77 -1.96 -3.13 -4.02
CA GLY A 77 -1.75 -2.46 -5.32
C GLY A 77 -1.18 -1.04 -5.27
N ILE A 78 -0.84 -0.49 -4.11
CA ILE A 78 -0.37 0.91 -3.99
C ILE A 78 0.98 1.13 -4.70
N ALA A 79 1.85 0.13 -4.69
CA ALA A 79 3.19 0.19 -5.28
C ALA A 79 3.35 -0.72 -6.50
N ASP A 80 2.24 -0.99 -7.22
CA ASP A 80 2.28 -1.78 -8.45
C ASP A 80 3.10 -1.06 -9.54
N ILE A 81 4.08 -1.75 -10.12
CA ILE A 81 4.98 -1.23 -11.17
C ILE A 81 4.17 -0.73 -12.38
N SER A 82 3.06 -1.39 -12.70
CA SER A 82 2.18 -0.99 -13.80
C SER A 82 1.51 0.37 -13.56
N ARG A 83 1.51 0.87 -12.32
CA ARG A 83 0.98 2.18 -11.90
C ARG A 83 2.06 3.19 -11.53
N ASP A 84 3.33 2.79 -11.54
CA ASP A 84 4.47 3.68 -11.28
C ASP A 84 4.93 4.37 -12.57
N GLU A 85 4.31 5.51 -12.89
CA GLU A 85 4.63 6.32 -14.08
C GLU A 85 6.10 6.76 -14.10
N ILE A 86 6.67 7.08 -12.92
CA ILE A 86 8.07 7.51 -12.80
C ILE A 86 8.97 6.31 -13.11
N GLY A 87 8.70 5.15 -12.52
CA GLY A 87 9.41 3.91 -12.82
C GLY A 87 9.37 3.55 -14.31
N GLN A 88 8.20 3.70 -14.95
CA GLN A 88 8.05 3.47 -16.39
C GLN A 88 8.86 4.47 -17.23
N SER A 89 8.88 5.75 -16.85
CA SER A 89 9.68 6.77 -17.54
C SER A 89 11.19 6.51 -17.41
N LEU A 90 11.64 6.05 -16.24
CA LEU A 90 13.05 5.70 -16.00
C LEU A 90 13.46 4.43 -16.75
N ALA A 91 12.57 3.43 -16.83
CA ALA A 91 12.79 2.23 -17.63
C ALA A 91 12.87 2.55 -19.12
N SER A 92 12.03 3.47 -19.60
CA SER A 92 12.05 3.96 -20.99
C SER A 92 13.32 4.78 -21.28
N ALA A 93 13.78 5.60 -20.34
CA ALA A 93 15.02 6.37 -20.47
C ALA A 93 16.27 5.46 -20.51
N ASN A 94 16.21 4.27 -19.88
CA ASN A 94 17.27 3.27 -19.87
C ASN A 94 17.15 2.21 -20.99
N LEU A 95 16.39 2.47 -22.05
CA LEU A 95 16.29 1.58 -23.20
C LEU A 95 17.69 1.24 -23.75
N PRO A 96 18.07 -0.05 -23.82
CA PRO A 96 19.36 -0.43 -24.38
C PRO A 96 19.44 0.03 -25.83
N ARG A 97 20.42 0.90 -26.15
CA ARG A 97 20.64 1.42 -27.51
C ARG A 97 20.86 0.33 -28.56
N ARG A 98 21.28 -0.87 -28.15
CA ARG A 98 21.43 -2.05 -29.00
C ARG A 98 21.06 -3.30 -28.20
N VAL A 99 20.13 -4.09 -28.74
CA VAL A 99 19.83 -5.44 -28.26
C VAL A 99 20.52 -6.42 -29.19
N HIS A 100 21.45 -7.23 -28.68
CA HIS A 100 22.16 -8.23 -29.45
C HIS A 100 21.47 -9.59 -29.26
N LEU A 101 21.04 -10.25 -30.34
CA LEU A 101 20.63 -11.65 -30.24
C LEU A 101 21.86 -12.48 -29.88
N LYS A 102 21.79 -13.22 -28.77
CA LYS A 102 22.80 -14.20 -28.43
C LYS A 102 22.68 -15.33 -29.46
N ASN A 103 23.50 -15.29 -30.51
CA ASN A 103 23.58 -16.37 -31.49
C ASN A 103 23.89 -17.68 -30.74
N LYS A 104 22.98 -18.64 -30.80
CA LYS A 104 23.27 -20.04 -30.48
C LYS A 104 24.16 -20.60 -31.60
N SER A 105 25.42 -20.18 -31.65
CA SER A 105 26.41 -20.79 -32.53
C SER A 105 27.16 -21.89 -31.79
N GLY A 106 26.81 -23.14 -32.12
CA GLY A 106 27.78 -24.23 -32.24
C GLY A 106 28.18 -24.99 -30.98
N ARG A 107 27.44 -26.06 -30.66
CA ARG A 107 28.02 -27.38 -30.36
C ARG A 107 26.97 -28.46 -30.56
N SER A 108 26.71 -28.74 -31.83
CA SER A 108 26.34 -30.08 -32.28
C SER A 108 27.65 -30.77 -32.69
N SER A 109 27.77 -32.05 -32.31
CA SER A 109 28.75 -33.05 -32.76
C SER A 109 30.11 -33.11 -32.04
N ARG A 110 30.34 -34.15 -31.24
CA ARG A 110 30.94 -35.43 -31.71
C ARG A 110 30.99 -36.48 -30.58
N GLU A 111 30.62 -37.70 -30.99
CA GLU A 111 30.93 -39.06 -30.46
C GLU A 111 30.48 -39.45 -29.05
#